data_AF-A0A7S0YGK0-F1
#
_entry.id   AF-A0A7S0YGK0-F1
#
_cell.length_a   1.000
_cell.length_b   1.000
_cell.length_c   1.000
_cell.angle_alpha   90.00
_cell.angle_beta   90.00
_cell.angle_gamma   90.00
#
_symmetry.space_group_name_H-M   'P 1'
#
loop_
_entity.id
_entity.type
_entity.pdbx_description
1 polymer ?
#
loop_
_entity_poly.entity_id
_entity_poly.type
_entity_poly.pdbx_seq_one_letter_code
_entity_poly.pdbx_strand_id
1 'polypeptide(L)'
;LSSSSSSVVSPSAPSASSSSLFLPLAVAASPRRAPSTALDAALASVDDWQFNAFDLDAASDHHPLSTLSFFLFHRMGLLRSFALQERDLVRYLIRIEQGYPNNPYHNKTHAADVLQGMHCILTQGGMIRRLGPEEGEQRKR
;
A
#
# COMPACT_ATOMS: atom_id res chain seq x y z
N LEU A 1 -1.37 -2.58 70.54
CA LEU A 1 -0.21 -2.61 71.46
C LEU A 1 0.61 -3.86 71.15
N SER A 2 1.67 -3.74 70.34
CA SER A 2 2.96 -4.39 70.58
C SER A 2 3.90 -4.00 69.45
N SER A 3 5.01 -3.41 69.86
CA SER A 3 6.12 -2.93 69.05
C SER A 3 6.85 -4.08 68.36
N SER A 4 7.62 -3.76 67.31
CA SER A 4 9.08 -3.92 67.33
C SER A 4 9.71 -3.36 66.07
N SER A 5 10.61 -2.41 66.27
CA SER A 5 11.55 -1.87 65.29
C SER A 5 12.79 -2.75 65.24
N SER A 6 13.36 -2.95 64.06
CA SER A 6 14.77 -3.33 63.89
C SER A 6 15.34 -2.68 62.64
N SER A 7 16.35 -1.83 62.85
CA SER A 7 17.18 -1.21 61.82
C SER A 7 18.40 -2.10 61.53
N VAL A 8 18.78 -2.25 60.27
CA VAL A 8 20.08 -2.81 59.86
C VAL A 8 20.68 -1.95 58.74
N VAL A 9 22.00 -1.77 58.80
CA VAL A 9 22.81 -0.81 58.03
C VAL A 9 23.33 -1.40 56.71
N SER A 10 23.69 -0.50 55.80
CA SER A 10 24.10 -0.64 54.38
C SER A 10 25.33 -1.53 54.08
N PRO A 11 25.54 -1.86 52.78
CA PRO A 11 26.73 -1.34 52.09
C PRO A 11 26.51 -0.88 50.63
N SER A 12 27.50 -0.15 50.11
CA SER A 12 27.56 0.59 48.83
C SER A 12 27.72 -0.25 47.55
N ALA A 13 27.48 0.44 46.40
CA ALA A 13 27.33 0.01 45.00
C ALA A 13 28.43 -0.88 44.36
N PRO A 14 28.11 -1.49 43.19
CA PRO A 14 28.85 -1.10 41.99
C PRO A 14 27.99 -0.82 40.74
N SER A 15 28.68 -0.21 39.78
CA SER A 15 28.25 0.40 38.53
C SER A 15 27.80 -0.53 37.40
N ALA A 16 26.98 0.05 36.52
CA ALA A 16 26.86 -0.18 35.07
C ALA A 16 26.54 -1.60 34.57
N SER A 17 25.40 -1.74 33.91
CA SER A 17 25.32 -2.61 32.74
C SER A 17 24.57 -1.90 31.62
N SER A 18 25.33 -1.62 30.57
CA SER A 18 24.90 -1.00 29.33
C SER A 18 24.01 -1.98 28.56
N SER A 19 22.70 -1.71 28.52
CA SER A 19 21.81 -2.33 27.54
C SER A 19 21.68 -1.40 26.34
N SER A 20 22.65 -1.50 25.43
CA SER A 20 22.55 -0.96 24.08
C SER A 20 21.39 -1.67 23.36
N LEU A 21 20.18 -1.11 23.47
CA LEU A 21 19.09 -1.45 22.57
C LEU A 21 19.42 -0.84 21.21
N PHE A 22 19.85 -1.70 20.29
CA PHE A 22 19.96 -1.40 18.88
C PHE A 22 18.66 -0.73 18.39
N LEU A 23 18.72 0.55 18.06
CA LEU A 23 17.67 1.19 17.26
C LEU A 23 17.69 0.52 15.88
N PRO A 24 16.54 0.09 15.34
CA PRO A 24 16.50 -0.28 13.93
C PRO A 24 16.76 0.98 13.12
N LEU A 25 17.60 0.85 12.09
CA LEU A 25 17.81 1.84 11.05
C LEU A 25 16.44 2.25 10.51
N ALA A 26 15.95 3.43 10.90
CA ALA A 26 14.83 4.05 10.24
C ALA A 26 15.26 4.28 8.79
N VAL A 27 14.76 3.45 7.87
CA VAL A 27 14.81 3.77 6.45
C VAL A 27 14.06 5.09 6.34
N ALA A 28 14.79 6.17 6.06
CA ALA A 28 14.19 7.48 5.93
C ALA A 28 13.25 7.42 4.71
N ALA A 29 11.97 7.19 4.98
CA ALA A 29 10.93 7.38 3.99
C ALA A 29 11.04 8.85 3.54
N SER A 30 11.43 9.04 2.29
CA SER A 30 11.47 10.36 1.65
C SER A 30 10.17 11.11 1.97
N PRO A 31 10.21 12.42 2.30
CA PRO A 31 9.03 13.14 2.76
C PRO A 31 7.93 12.98 1.72
N ARG A 32 6.87 12.25 2.11
CA ARG A 32 5.72 11.96 1.27
C ARG A 32 5.10 13.31 0.93
N ARG A 33 5.25 13.75 -0.32
CA ARG A 33 4.70 15.03 -0.80
C ARG A 33 3.22 15.07 -0.43
N ALA A 34 2.81 16.12 0.28
CA ALA A 34 1.41 16.29 0.66
C ALA A 34 0.54 16.29 -0.62
N PRO A 35 -0.62 15.61 -0.60
CA PRO A 35 -1.50 15.59 -1.76
C PRO A 35 -1.94 17.01 -2.10
N SER A 36 -1.72 17.45 -3.34
CA SER A 36 -2.08 18.79 -3.81
C SER A 36 -3.55 18.90 -4.21
N THR A 37 -4.21 17.77 -4.44
CA THR A 37 -5.61 17.67 -4.87
C THR A 37 -6.34 16.55 -4.14
N ALA A 38 -7.68 16.56 -4.17
CA ALA A 38 -8.49 15.45 -3.66
C ALA A 38 -8.16 14.12 -4.37
N LEU A 39 -7.85 14.19 -5.68
CA LEU A 39 -7.43 13.03 -6.44
C LEU A 39 -6.09 12.48 -5.96
N ASP A 40 -5.10 13.35 -5.70
CA ASP A 40 -3.82 12.94 -5.13
C ASP A 40 -4.01 12.29 -3.75
N ALA A 41 -4.93 12.83 -2.94
CA ALA A 41 -5.22 12.29 -1.62
C ALA A 41 -5.85 10.89 -1.70
N ALA A 42 -6.82 10.70 -2.59
CA ALA A 42 -7.43 9.40 -2.85
C ALA A 42 -6.39 8.38 -3.38
N LEU A 43 -5.56 8.76 -4.36
CA LEU A 43 -4.55 7.87 -4.91
C LEU A 43 -3.38 7.60 -3.94
N ALA A 44 -3.12 8.49 -2.97
CA ALA A 44 -2.09 8.27 -1.95
C ALA A 44 -2.42 7.12 -0.97
N SER A 45 -3.71 6.78 -0.81
CA SER A 45 -4.19 5.68 0.03
C SER A 45 -4.45 4.39 -0.76
N VAL A 46 -4.03 4.30 -2.02
CA VAL A 46 -4.27 3.12 -2.88
C VAL A 46 -3.65 1.81 -2.38
N ASP A 47 -2.67 1.85 -1.48
CA ASP A 47 -2.13 0.65 -0.81
C ASP A 47 -2.84 0.35 0.52
N ASP A 48 -3.78 1.18 0.95
CA ASP A 48 -4.53 0.91 2.17
C ASP A 48 -5.67 -0.07 1.86
N TRP A 49 -5.86 -1.07 2.70
CA TRP A 49 -7.04 -1.94 2.63
C TRP A 49 -8.34 -1.15 2.87
N GLN A 50 -8.26 -0.05 3.62
CA GLN A 50 -9.39 0.86 3.88
C GLN A 50 -9.54 1.96 2.81
N PHE A 51 -8.99 1.74 1.61
CA PHE A 51 -9.17 2.64 0.47
C PHE A 51 -10.66 2.87 0.20
N ASN A 52 -11.03 4.14 -0.01
CA ASN A 52 -12.41 4.53 -0.29
C ASN A 52 -12.61 4.79 -1.78
N ALA A 53 -13.20 3.83 -2.48
CA ALA A 53 -13.48 3.95 -3.92
C ALA A 53 -14.49 5.07 -4.25
N PHE A 54 -15.35 5.47 -3.31
CA PHE A 54 -16.29 6.58 -3.52
C PHE A 54 -15.59 7.94 -3.49
N ASP A 55 -14.57 8.10 -2.64
CA ASP A 55 -13.77 9.32 -2.62
C ASP A 55 -13.01 9.48 -3.95
N LEU A 56 -12.51 8.36 -4.51
CA LEU A 56 -11.91 8.36 -5.84
C LEU A 56 -12.95 8.69 -6.92
N ASP A 57 -14.15 8.12 -6.89
CA ASP A 57 -15.21 8.43 -7.86
C ASP A 57 -15.51 9.93 -7.90
N ALA A 58 -15.70 10.55 -6.73
CA ALA A 58 -15.93 11.98 -6.63
C ALA A 58 -14.72 12.82 -7.09
N ALA A 59 -13.50 12.42 -6.72
CA ALA A 59 -12.29 13.16 -7.06
C ALA A 59 -11.86 13.01 -8.53
N SER A 60 -12.36 11.99 -9.24
CA SER A 60 -12.03 11.68 -10.64
C SER A 60 -13.11 12.09 -11.63
N ASP A 61 -14.06 12.95 -11.24
CA ASP A 61 -15.20 13.34 -12.09
C ASP A 61 -16.00 12.13 -12.60
N HIS A 62 -16.26 11.19 -11.68
CA HIS A 62 -16.92 9.92 -11.96
C HIS A 62 -16.18 9.04 -12.98
N HIS A 63 -14.84 9.07 -12.97
CA HIS A 63 -13.99 8.16 -13.75
C HIS A 63 -13.07 7.29 -12.86
N PRO A 64 -13.59 6.63 -11.80
CA PRO A 64 -12.74 5.96 -10.82
C PRO A 64 -11.97 4.77 -11.42
N LEU A 65 -12.58 3.97 -12.29
CA LEU A 65 -11.98 2.75 -12.80
C LEU A 65 -10.85 3.07 -13.78
N SER A 66 -11.09 3.98 -14.72
CA SER A 66 -10.06 4.35 -15.70
C SER A 66 -8.90 5.09 -15.05
N THR A 67 -9.19 6.00 -14.12
CA THR A 67 -8.19 6.75 -13.35
C THR A 67 -7.31 5.83 -12.50
N LEU A 68 -7.91 4.94 -11.70
CA LEU A 68 -7.17 4.00 -10.87
C LEU A 68 -6.34 3.04 -11.73
N SER A 69 -6.94 2.47 -12.77
CA SER A 69 -6.25 1.55 -13.68
C SER A 69 -5.02 2.21 -14.29
N PHE A 70 -5.18 3.42 -14.83
CA PHE A 70 -4.08 4.17 -15.42
C PHE A 70 -2.96 4.43 -14.41
N PHE A 71 -3.31 4.90 -13.22
CA PHE A 71 -2.37 5.12 -12.13
C PHE A 71 -1.58 3.85 -11.77
N LEU A 72 -2.27 2.71 -11.60
CA LEU A 72 -1.65 1.44 -11.25
C LEU A 72 -0.76 0.89 -12.37
N PHE A 73 -1.16 1.04 -13.63
CA PHE A 73 -0.35 0.65 -14.79
C PHE A 73 0.98 1.40 -14.84
N HIS A 74 0.98 2.70 -14.57
CA HIS A 74 2.20 3.49 -14.43
C HIS A 74 3.03 3.06 -13.23
N ARG A 75 2.38 2.95 -12.06
CA ARG A 75 3.06 2.62 -10.79
C ARG A 75 3.75 1.26 -10.82
N MET A 76 3.15 0.28 -11.47
CA MET A 76 3.69 -1.07 -11.62
C MET A 76 4.63 -1.23 -12.83
N GLY A 77 4.85 -0.15 -13.61
CA GLY A 77 5.71 -0.19 -14.80
C GLY A 77 5.17 -1.03 -15.96
N LEU A 78 3.87 -1.33 -15.98
CA LEU A 78 3.27 -2.27 -16.95
C LEU A 78 3.27 -1.72 -18.37
N LEU A 79 3.22 -0.40 -18.56
CA LEU A 79 3.32 0.19 -19.90
C LEU A 79 4.65 -0.19 -20.55
N ARG A 80 5.74 -0.12 -19.80
CA ARG A 80 7.07 -0.50 -20.31
C ARG A 80 7.18 -2.00 -20.49
N SER A 81 6.74 -2.78 -19.52
CA SER A 81 6.84 -4.25 -19.55
C SER A 81 6.10 -4.87 -20.73
N PHE A 82 4.95 -4.29 -21.12
CA PHE A 82 4.14 -4.77 -22.24
C PHE A 82 4.25 -3.90 -23.50
N ALA A 83 5.17 -2.93 -23.53
CA ALA A 83 5.36 -1.99 -24.64
C ALA A 83 4.05 -1.30 -25.08
N LEU A 84 3.20 -0.92 -24.12
CA LEU A 84 1.92 -0.27 -24.39
C LEU A 84 2.12 1.23 -24.65
N GLN A 85 1.39 1.75 -25.64
CA GLN A 85 1.28 3.18 -25.85
C GLN A 85 0.26 3.77 -24.87
N GLU A 86 0.67 4.81 -24.14
CA GLU A 86 -0.15 5.47 -23.11
C GLU A 86 -1.50 5.93 -23.65
N ARG A 87 -1.51 6.55 -24.82
CA ARG A 87 -2.72 7.05 -25.49
C ARG A 87 -3.73 5.94 -25.82
N ASP A 88 -3.24 4.75 -26.16
CA ASP A 88 -4.10 3.63 -26.50
C ASP A 88 -4.66 2.97 -25.25
N LEU A 89 -3.83 2.89 -24.19
CA LEU A 89 -4.28 2.45 -22.87
C LEU A 89 -5.39 3.35 -22.32
N VAL A 90 -5.22 4.67 -22.33
CA VAL A 90 -6.24 5.62 -21.85
C VAL A 90 -7.57 5.41 -22.60
N ARG A 91 -7.52 5.34 -23.94
CA ARG A 91 -8.72 5.10 -24.76
C ARG A 91 -9.40 3.77 -24.43
N TYR A 92 -8.61 2.72 -24.23
CA TYR A 92 -9.10 1.40 -23.86
C TYR A 92 -9.76 1.40 -22.48
N LEU A 93 -9.13 1.99 -21.47
CA LEU A 93 -9.64 2.06 -20.10
C LEU A 93 -10.94 2.86 -20.01
N ILE A 94 -11.02 4.00 -20.70
CA ILE A 94 -12.26 4.79 -20.81
C ILE A 94 -13.36 3.93 -21.45
N ARG A 95 -13.04 3.16 -22.50
CA ARG A 95 -14.02 2.31 -23.18
C ARG A 95 -14.54 1.17 -22.32
N ILE A 96 -13.68 0.58 -21.47
CA ILE A 96 -14.08 -0.41 -20.46
C ILE A 96 -15.02 0.23 -19.45
N GLU A 97 -14.63 1.38 -18.89
CA GLU A 97 -15.41 2.05 -17.86
C GLU A 97 -16.81 2.44 -18.34
N GLN A 98 -16.92 2.93 -19.58
CA GLN A 98 -18.21 3.20 -20.24
C GLN A 98 -19.06 1.95 -20.47
N GLY A 99 -18.47 0.76 -20.41
CA GLY A 99 -19.17 -0.52 -20.53
C GLY A 99 -19.90 -0.94 -19.25
N TYR A 100 -19.63 -0.31 -18.10
CA TYR A 100 -20.33 -0.63 -16.86
C TYR A 100 -21.73 -0.01 -16.83
N PRO A 101 -22.77 -0.79 -16.48
CA PRO A 101 -24.14 -0.30 -16.44
C PRO A 101 -24.36 0.63 -15.24
N ASN A 102 -25.40 1.46 -15.33
CA ASN A 102 -25.93 2.20 -14.19
C ASN A 102 -26.69 1.26 -13.24
N ASN A 103 -25.96 0.41 -12.54
CA ASN A 103 -26.47 -0.51 -11.54
C ASN A 103 -26.09 0.00 -10.13
N PRO A 104 -26.97 -0.10 -9.12
CA PRO A 104 -26.66 0.36 -7.76
C PRO A 104 -25.41 -0.26 -7.14
N TYR A 105 -25.01 -1.46 -7.58
CA TYR A 105 -23.84 -2.17 -7.07
C TYR A 105 -22.83 -2.52 -8.16
N HIS A 106 -23.25 -3.19 -9.25
CA HIS A 106 -22.35 -3.60 -10.33
C HIS A 106 -22.04 -2.46 -11.31
N ASN A 107 -21.41 -1.40 -10.81
CA ASN A 107 -21.03 -0.21 -11.55
C ASN A 107 -19.50 -0.02 -11.60
N LYS A 108 -19.07 1.04 -12.29
CA LYS A 108 -17.65 1.42 -12.43
C LYS A 108 -16.94 1.65 -11.11
N THR A 109 -17.62 2.18 -10.08
CA THR A 109 -17.04 2.42 -8.76
C THR A 109 -16.73 1.11 -8.05
N HIS A 110 -17.65 0.14 -8.09
CA HIS A 110 -17.40 -1.20 -7.54
C HIS A 110 -16.29 -1.93 -8.30
N ALA A 111 -16.21 -1.76 -9.62
CA ALA A 111 -15.10 -2.30 -10.40
C ALA A 111 -13.74 -1.73 -9.97
N ALA A 112 -13.67 -0.43 -9.69
CA ALA A 112 -12.48 0.22 -9.17
C ALA A 112 -12.09 -0.31 -7.78
N ASP A 113 -13.08 -0.51 -6.90
CA ASP A 113 -12.90 -1.09 -5.57
C ASP A 113 -12.29 -2.51 -5.64
N VAL A 114 -12.86 -3.39 -6.48
CA VAL A 114 -12.33 -4.74 -6.69
C VAL A 114 -10.91 -4.72 -7.28
N LEU A 115 -10.63 -3.81 -8.23
CA LEU A 115 -9.30 -3.64 -8.80
C LEU A 115 -8.28 -3.23 -7.72
N GLN A 116 -8.63 -2.28 -6.86
CA GLN A 116 -7.76 -1.85 -5.76
C GLN A 116 -7.55 -2.97 -4.74
N GLY A 117 -8.61 -3.68 -4.37
CA GLY A 117 -8.50 -4.85 -3.49
C GLY A 117 -7.56 -5.91 -4.06
N MET A 118 -7.64 -6.18 -5.38
CA MET A 118 -6.72 -7.09 -6.05
C MET A 118 -5.27 -6.59 -6.03
N HIS A 119 -5.05 -5.28 -6.23
CA HIS A 119 -3.73 -4.67 -6.08
C HIS A 119 -3.15 -4.89 -4.68
N CYS A 120 -3.94 -4.69 -3.62
CA CYS A 120 -3.51 -4.95 -2.25
C CYS A 120 -3.19 -6.43 -2.00
N ILE A 121 -4.04 -7.35 -2.47
CA ILE A 121 -3.78 -8.79 -2.34
C ILE A 121 -2.48 -9.18 -3.06
N LEU A 122 -2.25 -8.66 -4.27
CA LEU A 122 -1.05 -8.95 -5.05
C LEU A 122 0.22 -8.42 -4.37
N THR A 123 0.18 -7.17 -3.90
CA THR A 123 1.38 -6.45 -3.43
C THR A 123 1.65 -6.64 -1.94
N GLN A 124 0.61 -6.58 -1.10
CA GLN A 124 0.71 -6.70 0.36
C GLN A 124 0.45 -8.13 0.85
N GLY A 125 -0.46 -8.85 0.19
CA GLY A 125 -0.72 -10.27 0.47
C GLY A 125 0.42 -11.21 0.01
N GLY A 126 1.44 -10.66 -0.67
CA GLY A 126 2.64 -11.38 -1.06
C GLY A 126 2.46 -12.36 -2.21
N MET A 127 1.31 -12.34 -2.91
CA MET A 127 1.09 -13.22 -4.07
C MET A 127 2.05 -12.92 -5.22
N ILE A 128 2.42 -11.65 -5.44
CA ILE A 128 3.33 -11.28 -6.53
C ILE A 128 4.70 -11.98 -6.43
N ARG A 129 5.16 -12.30 -5.21
CA ARG A 129 6.41 -13.04 -4.97
C ARG A 129 6.32 -14.50 -5.37
N ARG A 130 5.12 -15.07 -5.37
CA ARG A 130 4.85 -16.46 -5.76
C ARG A 130 4.52 -16.63 -7.24
N LEU A 131 4.16 -15.53 -7.90
CA LEU A 131 3.85 -15.48 -9.33
C LEU A 131 5.06 -15.07 -10.19
N GLY A 132 6.20 -14.76 -9.56
CA GLY A 132 7.46 -14.55 -10.27
C GLY A 132 7.92 -15.81 -10.99
N PRO A 133 8.79 -15.69 -12.01
CA PRO A 133 9.31 -16.86 -12.70
C PRO A 133 9.92 -17.83 -11.68
N GLU A 134 9.52 -19.10 -11.75
CA GLU A 134 10.06 -20.17 -10.91
C GLU A 134 11.59 -20.12 -10.97
N GLU A 135 12.26 -19.79 -9.85
CA GLU A 135 13.70 -20.02 -9.70
C GLU A 135 13.93 -21.54 -9.59
N GLY A 136 13.83 -22.22 -10.72
CA GLY A 136 13.73 -23.67 -10.78
C GLY A 136 14.39 -24.30 -12.00
N GLU A 137 15.53 -23.78 -12.48
CA GLU A 137 16.44 -24.54 -13.37
C GLU A 137 17.80 -23.83 -13.50
N GLN A 138 18.62 -23.85 -12.43
CA GLN A 138 20.05 -23.53 -12.55
C GLN A 138 20.85 -23.99 -11.31
N ARG A 139 20.76 -25.29 -11.00
CA ARG A 139 21.69 -25.92 -10.07
C ARG A 139 22.12 -27.27 -10.60
N LYS A 140 22.96 -27.26 -11.64
CA LYS A 140 24.03 -28.22 -11.96
C LYS A 140 24.57 -27.94 -13.37
N ARG A 141 25.65 -27.16 -13.43
CA ARG A 141 26.74 -27.38 -14.37
C ARG A 141 28.02 -27.52 -13.56
#